data_AF-A0A8T4L4P4-F1
#
_entry.id   AF-A0A8T4L4P4-F1
#
_cell.length_a   1.000
_cell.length_b   1.000
_cell.length_c   1.000
_cell.angle_alpha   90.00
_cell.angle_beta   90.00
_cell.angle_gamma   90.00
#
_symmetry.space_group_name_H-M   'P 1'
#
loop_
_entity.id
_entity.type
_entity.pdbx_description
1 polymer ?
#
loop_
_entity_poly.entity_id
_entity_poly.type
_entity_poly.pdbx_seq_one_letter_code
_entity_poly.pdbx_strand_id
1 'polypeptide(L)'
;MNIPKILVGSPVTSLKKYSIPDYIKALNSLTYKNKELLVLDNSPEGRGLSAEFRNSGINYIKTEHAGNVRKMLARDGNFFREKGHNSASGCC
;
A
#
# COMPACT_ATOMS: atom_id res chain seq x y z
N MET A 1 24.31 13.47 4.39
CA MET A 1 23.80 12.08 4.47
C MET A 1 22.61 11.96 3.53
N ASN A 2 22.68 11.09 2.53
CA ASN A 2 21.55 10.85 1.64
C ASN A 2 20.58 9.90 2.35
N ILE A 3 19.44 10.40 2.81
CA ILE A 3 18.46 9.57 3.55
C ILE A 3 17.75 8.68 2.52
N PRO A 4 17.84 7.34 2.62
CA PRO A 4 17.21 6.45 1.66
C PRO A 4 15.68 6.67 1.65
N LYS A 5 15.08 6.61 0.47
CA LYS A 5 13.63 6.68 0.32
C LYS A 5 13.01 5.36 0.80
N ILE A 6 12.08 5.43 1.74
CA ILE A 6 11.42 4.27 2.33
C ILE A 6 10.02 4.13 1.72
N LEU A 7 9.74 2.99 1.10
CA LEU A 7 8.39 2.63 0.71
C LEU A 7 7.69 1.97 1.91
N VAL A 8 6.61 2.59 2.39
CA VAL A 8 5.75 2.03 3.43
C VAL A 8 4.41 1.66 2.81
N GLY A 9 4.04 0.40 2.93
CA GLY A 9 2.81 -0.09 2.35
C GLY A 9 2.37 -1.43 2.87
N SER A 10 1.11 -1.76 2.60
CA SER A 10 0.52 -3.04 2.97
C SER A 10 -0.63 -3.37 2.00
N PRO A 11 -0.89 -4.67 1.73
CA PRO A 11 -2.15 -5.06 1.13
C PRO A 11 -3.31 -4.82 2.11
N VAL A 12 -4.44 -4.34 1.60
CA VAL A 12 -5.68 -4.11 2.35
C VAL A 12 -6.86 -4.77 1.64
N THR A 13 -7.95 -4.95 2.39
CA THR A 13 -9.18 -5.55 1.89
C THR A 13 -10.40 -4.98 2.62
N SER A 14 -11.53 -4.88 1.93
CA SER A 14 -12.79 -4.42 2.50
C SER A 14 -13.38 -5.38 3.53
N LEU A 15 -12.88 -6.61 3.63
CA LEU A 15 -13.20 -7.54 4.72
C LEU A 15 -12.81 -6.98 6.10
N LYS A 16 -11.86 -6.03 6.13
CA LYS A 16 -11.39 -5.34 7.34
C LYS A 16 -11.62 -3.83 7.24
N LYS A 17 -12.67 -3.40 6.52
CA LYS A 17 -13.00 -1.99 6.33
C LYS A 17 -13.10 -1.19 7.64
N TYR A 18 -13.56 -1.83 8.72
CA TYR A 18 -13.68 -1.20 10.04
C TYR A 18 -12.35 -0.65 10.58
N SER A 19 -11.20 -1.21 10.21
CA SER A 19 -9.88 -0.76 10.69
C SER A 19 -9.20 0.25 9.76
N ILE A 20 -9.77 0.52 8.59
CA ILE A 20 -9.16 1.41 7.59
C ILE A 20 -8.98 2.86 8.09
N PRO A 21 -9.94 3.47 8.82
CA PRO A 21 -9.75 4.82 9.36
C PRO A 21 -8.55 4.93 10.31
N ASP A 22 -8.43 4.01 11.27
CA ASP A 22 -7.31 3.98 12.22
C ASP A 22 -5.98 3.68 11.52
N TYR A 23 -6.01 2.81 10.51
CA TYR A 23 -4.84 2.49 9.69
C TYR A 23 -4.34 3.72 8.91
N ILE A 24 -5.23 4.49 8.28
CA ILE A 24 -4.88 5.74 7.59
C ILE A 24 -4.26 6.74 8.58
N LYS A 25 -4.86 6.89 9.77
CA LYS A 25 -4.32 7.76 10.83
C LYS A 25 -2.91 7.33 11.25
N ALA A 26 -2.68 6.02 11.43
CA ALA A 26 -1.38 5.49 11.78
C ALA A 26 -0.33 5.77 10.69
N LEU A 27 -0.65 5.51 9.42
CA LEU A 27 0.25 5.78 8.30
C LEU A 27 0.62 7.25 8.18
N ASN A 28 -0.35 8.15 8.35
CA ASN A 28 -0.11 9.59 8.30
C ASN A 28 0.68 10.11 9.51
N SER A 29 0.69 9.39 10.63
CA SER A 29 1.48 9.75 11.82
C SER A 29 2.97 9.38 11.71
N LEU A 30 3.38 8.61 10.69
CA LEU A 30 4.77 8.18 10.52
C LEU A 30 5.70 9.39 10.31
N THR A 31 6.81 9.44 11.04
CA THR A 31 7.73 10.59 11.06
C THR A 31 8.91 10.47 10.10
N TYR A 32 9.01 9.40 9.32
CA TYR A 32 10.06 9.26 8.29
C TYR A 32 9.99 10.41 7.28
N LYS A 33 11.11 11.11 7.10
CA LYS A 33 11.22 12.31 6.24
C LYS A 33 11.13 11.99 4.75
N ASN A 34 11.80 10.93 4.29
CA ASN A 34 11.83 10.51 2.88
C ASN A 34 11.04 9.21 2.71
N LYS A 35 9.70 9.28 2.80
CA LYS A 35 8.82 8.11 2.67
C LYS A 35 7.83 8.25 1.52
N GLU A 36 7.46 7.12 0.93
CA GLU A 36 6.30 6.98 0.06
C GLU A 36 5.29 6.06 0.74
N LEU A 37 4.04 6.49 0.84
CA LEU A 37 2.94 5.67 1.35
C LEU A 37 2.18 5.07 0.18
N LEU A 38 2.01 3.74 0.17
CA LEU A 38 1.30 3.02 -0.88
C LEU A 38 0.49 1.86 -0.32
N VAL A 39 -0.77 1.76 -0.73
CA VAL A 39 -1.68 0.69 -0.34
C VAL A 39 -2.16 -0.06 -1.57
N LEU A 40 -2.15 -1.39 -1.48
CA LEU A 40 -2.70 -2.28 -2.51
C LEU A 40 -4.04 -2.84 -2.03
N ASP A 41 -5.13 -2.50 -2.70
CA ASP A 41 -6.46 -2.97 -2.34
C ASP A 41 -6.84 -4.22 -3.14
N ASN A 42 -6.81 -5.36 -2.47
CA ASN A 42 -7.22 -6.66 -3.03
C ASN A 42 -8.67 -7.04 -2.67
N SER A 43 -9.53 -6.08 -2.33
CA SER A 43 -10.98 -6.32 -2.15
C SER A 43 -11.63 -6.97 -3.37
N PRO A 44 -12.72 -7.74 -3.19
CA PRO A 44 -13.54 -8.22 -4.30
C PRO A 44 -14.02 -7.09 -5.21
N GLU A 45 -14.34 -7.45 -6.46
CA GLU A 45 -14.88 -6.52 -7.46
C GLU A 45 -16.12 -5.78 -6.93
N GLY A 46 -16.22 -4.48 -7.22
CA GLY A 46 -17.28 -3.61 -6.70
C GLY A 46 -17.22 -3.30 -5.19
N ARG A 47 -16.26 -3.84 -4.44
CA ARG A 47 -16.08 -3.60 -2.98
C ARG A 47 -14.76 -2.92 -2.64
N GLY A 48 -14.23 -2.12 -3.56
CA GLY A 48 -12.96 -1.42 -3.37
C GLY A 48 -13.00 -0.38 -2.25
N LEU A 49 -11.83 0.02 -1.79
CA LEU A 49 -11.64 1.01 -0.72
C LEU A 49 -11.24 2.40 -1.22
N SER A 50 -11.50 2.70 -2.50
CA SER A 50 -11.04 3.95 -3.14
C SER A 50 -11.58 5.20 -2.46
N ALA A 51 -12.81 5.15 -1.94
CA ALA A 51 -13.44 6.28 -1.25
C ALA A 51 -12.71 6.64 0.04
N GLU A 52 -12.26 5.63 0.80
CA GLU A 52 -11.54 5.79 2.06
C GLU A 52 -10.16 6.42 1.86
N PHE A 53 -9.50 6.12 0.73
CA PHE A 53 -8.15 6.61 0.46
C PHE A 53 -8.11 7.91 -0.35
N ARG A 54 -9.20 8.34 -1.01
CA ARG A 54 -9.24 9.49 -1.94
C ARG A 54 -8.59 10.77 -1.42
N ASN A 55 -8.78 11.09 -0.14
CA ASN A 55 -8.26 12.31 0.49
C ASN A 55 -7.24 12.01 1.61
N SER A 56 -6.73 10.79 1.67
CA SER A 56 -5.83 10.36 2.76
C SER A 56 -4.38 10.83 2.58
N GLY A 57 -3.99 11.26 1.39
CA GLY A 57 -2.61 11.54 1.02
C GLY A 57 -1.76 10.28 0.77
N ILE A 58 -2.38 9.09 0.82
CA ILE A 58 -1.74 7.80 0.61
C ILE A 58 -2.01 7.33 -0.82
N ASN A 59 -0.97 6.86 -1.52
CA ASN A 59 -1.15 6.28 -2.85
C ASN A 59 -1.95 4.98 -2.75
N TYR A 60 -2.86 4.76 -3.69
CA TYR A 60 -3.78 3.64 -3.68
C TYR A 60 -3.75 2.94 -5.05
N ILE A 61 -3.66 1.62 -5.05
CA ILE A 61 -3.76 0.79 -6.26
C ILE A 61 -4.77 -0.32 -6.00
N LYS A 62 -5.80 -0.40 -6.83
CA LYS A 62 -6.70 -1.55 -6.86
C LYS A 62 -5.98 -2.73 -7.53
N THR A 63 -5.92 -3.87 -6.86
CA THR A 63 -5.37 -5.10 -7.42
C THR A 63 -6.46 -6.16 -7.59
N GLU A 64 -6.22 -7.12 -8.47
CA GLU A 64 -7.15 -8.22 -8.71
C GLU A 64 -7.44 -9.01 -7.43
N HIS A 65 -8.68 -9.44 -7.23
CA HIS A 65 -9.03 -10.35 -6.15
C HIS A 65 -8.86 -11.80 -6.59
N ALA A 66 -7.73 -12.43 -6.24
CA ALA A 66 -7.40 -13.78 -6.71
C ALA A 66 -8.16 -14.92 -5.98
N GLY A 67 -9.13 -14.61 -5.11
CA GLY A 67 -9.93 -15.58 -4.32
C GLY A 67 -9.14 -16.42 -3.30
N ASN A 68 -7.80 -16.36 -3.33
CA ASN A 68 -6.90 -17.07 -2.44
C ASN A 68 -5.97 -16.08 -1.74
N VAL A 69 -6.13 -15.96 -0.42
CA VAL A 69 -5.38 -15.01 0.43
C VAL A 69 -3.86 -15.18 0.29
N ARG A 70 -3.36 -16.43 0.24
CA ARG A 70 -1.91 -16.68 0.12
C ARG A 70 -1.37 -16.16 -1.22
N LYS A 71 -2.10 -16.39 -2.32
CA LYS A 71 -1.71 -15.88 -3.64
C LYS A 71 -1.73 -14.35 -3.69
N MET A 72 -2.76 -13.72 -3.12
CA MET A 72 -2.85 -12.26 -3.06
C MET A 72 -1.69 -11.66 -2.26
N LEU A 73 -1.40 -12.19 -1.07
CA LEU A 73 -0.28 -11.72 -0.25
C LEU A 73 1.07 -11.91 -0.94
N ALA A 74 1.29 -13.04 -1.62
CA ALA A 74 2.53 -13.29 -2.36
C ALA A 74 2.70 -12.30 -3.52
N ARG A 75 1.65 -12.08 -4.31
CA ARG A 75 1.66 -11.10 -5.41
C ARG A 75 1.90 -9.68 -4.90
N ASP A 76 1.12 -9.25 -3.92
CA ASP A 76 1.21 -7.90 -3.37
C ASP A 76 2.59 -7.66 -2.73
N GLY A 77 3.15 -8.66 -2.05
CA GLY A 77 4.52 -8.64 -1.53
C GLY A 77 5.59 -8.55 -2.63
N ASN A 78 5.44 -9.29 -3.73
CA ASN A 78 6.34 -9.17 -4.90
C ASN A 78 6.29 -7.76 -5.51
N PHE A 79 5.09 -7.19 -5.65
CA PHE A 79 4.93 -5.82 -6.14
C PHE A 79 5.69 -4.82 -5.28
N PHE A 80 5.58 -4.90 -3.95
CA PHE A 80 6.33 -4.01 -3.05
C PHE A 80 7.85 -4.19 -3.19
N ARG A 81 8.34 -5.43 -3.34
CA ARG A 81 9.77 -5.71 -3.56
C ARG A 81 10.27 -5.08 -4.87
N GLU A 82 9.56 -5.30 -5.97
CA GLU A 82 9.91 -4.76 -7.28
C GLU A 82 9.90 -3.24 -7.29
N LYS A 83 8.85 -2.63 -6.73
CA LYS A 83 8.75 -1.17 -6.62
C LYS A 83 9.85 -0.58 -5.73
N GLY A 84 10.18 -1.25 -4.63
CA GLY A 84 11.28 -0.87 -3.75
C GLY A 84 12.64 -0.89 -4.47
N HIS A 85 12.90 -1.95 -5.25
CA HIS A 85 14.12 -2.05 -6.06
C HIS A 85 14.20 -0.98 -7.15
N ASN A 86 13.14 -0.80 -7.94
CA ASN A 86 13.13 0.17 -9.04
C ASN A 86 13.27 1.62 -8.56
N SER A 87 12.81 1.92 -7.34
CA SER A 87 12.99 3.23 -6.71
C SER A 87 14.43 3.49 -6.26
N ALA A 88 15.23 2.44 -6.03
CA ALA A 88 16.63 2.54 -5.65
C ALA A 88 17.57 2.61 -6.87
N SER A 89 17.21 1.96 -7.99
CA SER A 89 18.04 1.88 -9.20
C SER A 89 18.12 3.17 -10.03
N GLY A 90 17.30 4.18 -9.74
CA GLY A 90 17.35 5.50 -10.38
C GLY A 90 18.39 6.46 -9.78
N CYS A 91 19.24 5.96 -8.87
CA CYS A 91 20.25 6.72 -8.15
C CYS A 91 21.65 6.19 -8.47
N CYS A 92 21.99 6.07 -9.75
CA CYS A 92 23.34 5.79 -10.25
C CYS A 92 23.66 6.75 -11.40
#